data_AF-A0A9D3WRQ2-F1
#
_entry.id   AF-A0A9D3WRQ2-F1
#
_cell.length_a   1.000
_cell.length_b   1.000
_cell.length_c   1.000
_cell.angle_alpha   90.00
_cell.angle_beta   90.00
_cell.angle_gamma   90.00
#
_symmetry.space_group_name_H-M   'P 1'
#
loop_
_entity.id
_entity.type
_entity.pdbx_description
1 polymer ?
#
loop_
_entity_poly.entity_id
_entity_poly.type
_entity_poly.pdbx_seq_one_letter_code
_entity_poly.pdbx_strand_id
1 'polypeptide(L)'
;MATFNKLIIGAAVTSFTIFQLLFHFLSSWASTRITPAFNNLNQKRKIEWNSRTVSTFHALVVGAFCVYILLYDEAVNADHVWGDPSIVKLNIAITTGYLISDLFLITYYWKAIGDKFFVIHHLAALYAYYFVLGEGMLAYFGNFRLLAEFSTPFVNQRWFFEVLGYPKSSKANIINGVLMTIVFFMARIVVMPVYYADVISVFGTEAFHRVGVAAQSAWIISSVVLDVMNLMWMVKITKGCYKVISLIGQEEVKMHVQFFLFKSNLKLEVVMGLSASSPSVAVQSANVSVHPQTASPPSECPMHQEKMEGCPMHMRSPDQGAENQNNNVPAHQERAYEYLECPMKSSTSQMKDDIDSRNMMPPPNQMPSLNQPFPLSTIREESSIPRAHSEQKWVYPSEQMFWNAMLRKGWRWKDDDINPKDMSNIIKIHNQNNEQAWKEILKWEALHAAECPCGPSLIRFGGKAKEYSPRARIRSWMGYELPFDRHDWIIDRCGKEVRYVIDYYDGGEVDKNYQFTILDVRPAFDSLSAVWDRMKVAWWRWTS
;
A
#
# COMPACT_ATOMS: atom_id res chain seq x y z
N MET A 1 -4.70 -18.87 40.95
CA MET A 1 -4.07 -19.43 39.73
C MET A 1 -4.97 -20.55 39.24
N ALA A 2 -5.29 -20.58 37.94
CA ALA A 2 -6.12 -21.66 37.38
C ALA A 2 -5.38 -23.01 37.48
N THR A 3 -6.05 -24.04 38.01
CA THR A 3 -5.49 -25.39 38.18
C THR A 3 -5.84 -26.24 36.96
N PHE A 4 -5.04 -26.09 35.89
CA PHE A 4 -5.23 -26.84 34.66
C PHE A 4 -5.21 -28.36 34.87
N ASN A 5 -6.21 -29.05 34.33
CA ASN A 5 -6.28 -30.51 34.35
C ASN A 5 -5.10 -31.11 33.55
N LYS A 6 -4.41 -32.10 34.12
CA LYS A 6 -3.28 -32.83 33.49
C LYS A 6 -3.62 -33.35 32.09
N LEU A 7 -4.87 -33.79 31.86
CA LEU A 7 -5.33 -34.25 30.55
C LEU A 7 -5.33 -33.13 29.49
N ILE A 8 -5.72 -31.91 29.90
CA ILE A 8 -5.79 -30.72 29.04
C ILE A 8 -4.39 -30.19 28.73
N ILE A 9 -3.49 -30.18 29.72
CA ILE A 9 -2.06 -29.89 29.50
C ILE A 9 -1.48 -30.93 28.52
N GLY A 10 -1.75 -32.21 28.74
CA GLY A 10 -1.31 -33.30 27.87
C GLY A 10 -1.80 -33.12 26.43
N ALA A 11 -3.09 -32.88 26.22
CA ALA A 11 -3.67 -32.62 24.90
C ALA A 11 -3.03 -31.42 24.18
N ALA A 12 -2.80 -30.31 24.90
CA ALA A 12 -2.16 -29.12 24.32
C ALA A 12 -0.68 -29.36 23.98
N VAL A 13 0.08 -30.06 24.82
CA VAL A 13 1.49 -30.40 24.57
C VAL A 13 1.62 -31.42 23.44
N THR A 14 0.81 -32.48 23.43
CA THR A 14 0.77 -33.46 22.34
C THR A 14 0.36 -32.80 21.02
N SER A 15 -0.62 -31.90 21.04
CA SER A 15 -0.99 -31.09 19.88
C SER A 15 0.19 -30.26 19.36
N PHE A 16 0.86 -29.49 20.23
CA PHE A 16 2.07 -28.73 19.86
C PHE A 16 3.13 -29.61 19.20
N THR A 17 3.46 -30.77 19.81
CA THR A 17 4.43 -31.72 19.25
C THR A 17 4.00 -32.26 17.88
N ILE A 18 2.72 -32.60 17.71
CA ILE A 18 2.18 -33.05 16.42
C ILE A 18 2.32 -31.94 15.37
N PHE A 19 1.90 -30.71 15.65
CA PHE A 19 1.98 -29.63 14.67
C PHE A 19 3.43 -29.23 14.31
N GLN A 20 4.37 -29.30 15.25
CA GLN A 20 5.82 -29.18 14.94
C GLN A 20 6.32 -30.31 14.02
N LEU A 21 5.94 -31.57 14.28
CA LEU A 21 6.32 -32.71 13.42
C LEU A 21 5.70 -32.63 12.02
N LEU A 22 4.45 -32.15 11.92
CA LEU A 22 3.78 -31.89 10.64
C LEU A 22 4.51 -30.80 9.84
N PHE A 23 4.95 -29.72 10.49
CA PHE A 23 5.69 -28.64 9.84
C PHE A 23 7.08 -29.06 9.37
N HIS A 24 7.89 -29.65 10.27
CA HIS A 24 9.29 -29.95 9.99
C HIS A 24 9.47 -31.17 9.08
N PHE A 25 8.58 -32.16 9.14
CA PHE A 25 8.74 -33.42 8.40
C PHE A 25 7.58 -33.71 7.45
N LEU A 26 6.34 -33.90 7.95
CA LEU A 26 5.29 -34.53 7.15
C LEU A 26 4.83 -33.67 5.97
N SER A 27 4.69 -32.36 6.14
CA SER A 27 4.30 -31.44 5.05
C SER A 27 5.30 -31.51 3.88
N SER A 28 6.60 -31.48 4.17
CA SER A 28 7.64 -31.59 3.13
C SER A 28 7.61 -32.99 2.48
N TRP A 29 7.54 -34.05 3.28
CA TRP A 29 7.47 -35.43 2.81
C TRP A 29 6.25 -35.72 1.92
N ALA A 30 5.09 -35.11 2.22
CA ALA A 30 3.88 -35.22 1.41
C ALA A 30 3.96 -34.33 0.16
N SER A 31 4.35 -33.07 0.30
CA SER A 31 4.36 -32.09 -0.80
C SER A 31 5.33 -32.48 -1.92
N THR A 32 6.49 -33.05 -1.56
CA THR A 32 7.47 -33.62 -2.52
C THR A 32 6.91 -34.78 -3.36
N ARG A 33 5.84 -35.46 -2.90
CA ARG A 33 5.15 -36.56 -3.60
C ARG A 33 3.91 -36.09 -4.35
N ILE A 34 3.18 -35.10 -3.81
CA ILE A 34 1.93 -34.57 -4.37
C ILE A 34 2.21 -33.63 -5.55
N THR A 35 3.27 -32.81 -5.50
CA THR A 35 3.59 -31.89 -6.60
C THR A 35 5.10 -31.73 -6.80
N PRO A 36 5.65 -32.04 -7.99
CA PRO A 36 7.08 -31.88 -8.26
C PRO A 36 7.53 -30.41 -8.20
N ALA A 37 6.61 -29.47 -8.39
CA ALA A 37 6.90 -28.03 -8.30
C ALA A 37 7.36 -27.60 -6.90
N PHE A 38 6.98 -28.32 -5.83
CA PHE A 38 7.46 -28.04 -4.47
C PHE A 38 9.00 -28.14 -4.39
N ASN A 39 9.62 -29.08 -5.11
CA ASN A 39 11.07 -29.24 -5.12
C ASN A 39 11.79 -27.98 -5.63
N ASN A 40 11.20 -27.29 -6.60
CA ASN A 40 11.76 -26.10 -7.25
C ASN A 40 11.56 -24.80 -6.43
N LEU A 41 10.82 -24.85 -5.32
CA LEU A 41 10.60 -23.68 -4.48
C LEU A 41 11.86 -23.30 -3.69
N ASN A 42 12.11 -21.99 -3.55
CA ASN A 42 13.13 -21.46 -2.64
C ASN A 42 12.74 -21.71 -1.17
N GLN A 43 13.72 -21.64 -0.25
CA GLN A 43 13.48 -22.03 1.15
C GLN A 43 12.43 -21.16 1.85
N LYS A 44 12.32 -19.86 1.53
CA LYS A 44 11.25 -19.00 2.06
C LYS A 44 9.86 -19.53 1.66
N ARG A 45 9.67 -19.87 0.37
CA ARG A 45 8.40 -20.45 -0.11
C ARG A 45 8.15 -21.85 0.46
N LYS A 46 9.17 -22.68 0.69
CA LYS A 46 9.00 -24.00 1.35
C LYS A 46 8.56 -23.87 2.82
N ILE A 47 9.11 -22.89 3.55
CA ILE A 47 8.69 -22.58 4.93
C ILE A 47 7.24 -22.11 4.97
N GLU A 48 6.85 -21.15 4.12
CA GLU A 48 5.46 -20.68 4.05
C GLU A 48 4.50 -21.78 3.58
N TRP A 49 4.90 -22.59 2.60
CA TRP A 49 4.13 -23.75 2.16
C TRP A 49 3.85 -24.72 3.31
N ASN A 50 4.86 -25.03 4.14
CA ASN A 50 4.67 -25.93 5.28
C ASN A 50 3.73 -25.35 6.34
N SER A 51 3.86 -24.07 6.74
CA SER A 51 2.90 -23.45 7.68
C SER A 51 1.47 -23.45 7.10
N ARG A 52 1.30 -23.21 5.80
CA ARG A 52 -0.01 -23.28 5.12
C ARG A 52 -0.61 -24.69 5.04
N THR A 53 0.20 -25.72 4.85
CA THR A 53 -0.27 -27.13 4.93
C THR A 53 -0.72 -27.47 6.34
N VAL A 54 0.06 -27.07 7.35
CA VAL A 54 -0.16 -27.38 8.77
C VAL A 54 -1.40 -26.66 9.32
N SER A 55 -1.56 -25.36 9.00
CA SER A 55 -2.78 -24.58 9.33
C SER A 55 -4.03 -25.12 8.61
N THR A 56 -3.91 -25.59 7.38
CA THR A 56 -5.01 -26.25 6.66
C THR A 56 -5.44 -27.56 7.35
N PHE A 57 -4.48 -28.38 7.78
CA PHE A 57 -4.79 -29.61 8.54
C PHE A 57 -5.42 -29.30 9.90
N HIS A 58 -4.88 -28.31 10.64
CA HIS A 58 -5.47 -27.82 11.88
C HIS A 58 -6.94 -27.42 11.70
N ALA A 59 -7.21 -26.53 10.73
CA ALA A 59 -8.55 -26.01 10.47
C ALA A 59 -9.58 -27.10 10.13
N LEU A 60 -9.18 -28.12 9.36
CA LEU A 60 -10.05 -29.26 9.04
C LEU A 60 -10.40 -30.09 10.29
N VAL A 61 -9.44 -30.32 11.19
CA VAL A 61 -9.66 -31.05 12.45
C VAL A 61 -10.57 -30.25 13.39
N VAL A 62 -10.22 -29.01 13.71
CA VAL A 62 -10.96 -28.25 14.74
C VAL A 62 -12.28 -27.69 14.25
N GLY A 63 -12.43 -27.49 12.94
CA GLY A 63 -13.72 -27.21 12.29
C GLY A 63 -14.68 -28.38 12.41
N ALA A 64 -14.23 -29.62 12.16
CA ALA A 64 -15.05 -30.82 12.32
C ALA A 64 -15.54 -31.00 13.77
N PHE A 65 -14.65 -30.83 14.76
CA PHE A 65 -15.04 -30.81 16.17
C PHE A 65 -15.98 -29.64 16.50
N CYS A 66 -15.74 -28.45 15.95
CA CYS A 66 -16.57 -27.25 16.18
C CYS A 66 -18.03 -27.48 15.76
N VAL A 67 -18.25 -28.02 14.56
CA VAL A 67 -19.60 -28.36 14.07
C VAL A 67 -20.22 -29.53 14.83
N TYR A 68 -19.43 -30.54 15.22
CA TYR A 68 -19.94 -31.61 16.09
C TYR A 68 -20.49 -31.07 17.42
N ILE A 69 -19.74 -30.19 18.08
CA ILE A 69 -20.15 -29.56 19.35
C ILE A 69 -21.42 -28.70 19.15
N LEU A 70 -21.47 -27.87 18.10
CA LEU A 70 -22.62 -27.00 17.83
C LEU A 70 -23.90 -27.75 17.40
N LEU A 71 -23.80 -29.04 17.05
CA LEU A 71 -24.95 -29.87 16.65
C LEU A 71 -25.36 -30.92 17.70
N TYR A 72 -24.45 -31.35 18.59
CA TYR A 72 -24.65 -32.53 19.45
C TYR A 72 -24.20 -32.37 20.92
N ASP A 73 -23.53 -31.28 21.30
CA ASP A 73 -23.13 -31.03 22.70
C ASP A 73 -24.25 -30.31 23.46
N GLU A 74 -25.26 -31.06 23.90
CA GLU A 74 -26.44 -30.49 24.58
C GLU A 74 -26.07 -29.67 25.82
N ALA A 75 -25.01 -30.03 26.54
CA ALA A 75 -24.60 -29.33 27.76
C ALA A 75 -24.08 -27.90 27.46
N VAL A 76 -23.23 -27.76 26.45
CA VAL A 76 -22.66 -26.46 26.04
C VAL A 76 -23.68 -25.59 25.31
N ASN A 77 -24.64 -26.19 24.58
CA ASN A 77 -25.70 -25.44 23.89
C ASN A 77 -26.89 -25.09 24.82
N ALA A 78 -27.03 -25.73 25.98
CA ALA A 78 -28.05 -25.38 26.98
C ALA A 78 -27.63 -24.23 27.92
N ASP A 79 -26.34 -24.12 28.25
CA ASP A 79 -25.76 -22.98 28.98
C ASP A 79 -24.48 -22.50 28.30
N HIS A 80 -24.59 -21.42 27.54
CA HIS A 80 -23.49 -20.82 26.77
C HIS A 80 -22.34 -20.29 27.66
N VAL A 81 -22.56 -20.11 28.97
CA VAL A 81 -21.60 -19.50 29.91
C VAL A 81 -20.93 -20.55 30.80
N TRP A 82 -21.68 -21.53 31.30
CA TRP A 82 -21.23 -22.51 32.31
C TRP A 82 -21.53 -23.99 31.99
N GLY A 83 -22.08 -24.31 30.82
CA GLY A 83 -22.31 -25.70 30.38
C GLY A 83 -21.03 -26.55 30.35
N ASP A 84 -21.15 -27.88 30.52
CA ASP A 84 -20.00 -28.78 30.69
C ASP A 84 -18.98 -28.64 29.55
N PRO A 85 -17.80 -28.05 29.81
CA PRO A 85 -16.88 -27.68 28.76
C PRO A 85 -16.02 -28.87 28.28
N SER A 86 -16.36 -30.12 28.62
CA SER A 86 -15.46 -31.28 28.45
C SER A 86 -15.01 -31.54 27.00
N ILE A 87 -15.93 -31.56 26.03
CA ILE A 87 -15.58 -31.77 24.61
C ILE A 87 -14.93 -30.50 24.03
N VAL A 88 -15.45 -29.32 24.38
CA VAL A 88 -14.88 -28.02 24.01
C VAL A 88 -13.43 -27.86 24.46
N LYS A 89 -13.11 -28.24 25.70
CA LYS A 89 -11.74 -28.18 26.26
C LYS A 89 -10.77 -29.05 25.48
N LEU A 90 -11.21 -30.18 24.91
CA LEU A 90 -10.38 -30.98 24.02
C LEU A 90 -10.11 -30.23 22.70
N ASN A 91 -11.16 -29.70 22.04
CA ASN A 91 -11.02 -28.96 20.78
C ASN A 91 -10.15 -27.69 20.93
N ILE A 92 -10.36 -26.96 22.02
CA ILE A 92 -9.58 -25.76 22.35
C ILE A 92 -8.17 -26.13 22.83
N ALA A 93 -7.92 -27.26 23.51
CA ALA A 93 -6.56 -27.70 23.83
C ALA A 93 -5.76 -28.05 22.56
N ILE A 94 -6.40 -28.74 21.59
CA ILE A 94 -5.82 -28.98 20.27
C ILE A 94 -5.48 -27.65 19.59
N THR A 95 -6.41 -26.69 19.61
CA THR A 95 -6.18 -25.34 19.06
C THR A 95 -5.07 -24.58 19.78
N THR A 96 -5.00 -24.61 21.11
CA THR A 96 -3.96 -23.95 21.90
C THR A 96 -2.57 -24.54 21.60
N GLY A 97 -2.46 -25.86 21.46
CA GLY A 97 -1.21 -26.50 21.01
C GLY A 97 -0.79 -26.07 19.60
N TYR A 98 -1.73 -25.98 18.66
CA TYR A 98 -1.49 -25.41 17.32
C TYR A 98 -1.02 -23.96 17.40
N LEU A 99 -1.75 -23.10 18.10
CA LEU A 99 -1.48 -21.66 18.16
C LEU A 99 -0.11 -21.37 18.81
N ILE A 100 0.28 -22.11 19.85
CA ILE A 100 1.63 -22.00 20.43
C ILE A 100 2.69 -22.49 19.44
N SER A 101 2.39 -23.52 18.65
CA SER A 101 3.30 -24.08 17.64
C SER A 101 3.54 -23.12 16.47
N ASP A 102 2.48 -22.58 15.87
CA ASP A 102 2.58 -21.66 14.73
C ASP A 102 3.10 -20.29 15.18
N LEU A 103 2.78 -19.79 16.39
CA LEU A 103 3.40 -18.58 16.94
C LEU A 103 4.92 -18.72 17.15
N PHE A 104 5.40 -19.88 17.59
CA PHE A 104 6.85 -20.18 17.65
C PHE A 104 7.48 -20.19 16.25
N LEU A 105 6.81 -20.80 15.26
CA LEU A 105 7.29 -20.85 13.88
C LEU A 105 7.29 -19.46 13.21
N ILE A 106 6.25 -18.65 13.41
CA ILE A 106 6.12 -17.26 12.92
C ILE A 106 7.24 -16.39 13.48
N THR A 107 7.56 -16.51 14.77
CA THR A 107 8.62 -15.72 15.42
C THR A 107 10.02 -16.18 15.02
N TYR A 108 10.27 -17.50 14.94
CA TYR A 108 11.56 -18.05 14.49
C TYR A 108 11.82 -17.77 12.99
N TYR A 109 10.83 -18.03 12.13
CA TYR A 109 10.92 -17.82 10.68
C TYR A 109 10.38 -16.46 10.24
N TRP A 110 10.57 -15.40 11.04
CA TRP A 110 10.01 -14.06 10.78
C TRP A 110 10.29 -13.51 9.37
N LYS A 111 11.49 -13.76 8.81
CA LYS A 111 11.84 -13.33 7.43
C LYS A 111 11.03 -14.06 6.34
N ALA A 112 10.47 -15.24 6.65
CA ALA A 112 9.63 -16.01 5.74
C ALA A 112 8.14 -15.71 5.95
N ILE A 113 7.64 -15.91 7.17
CA ILE A 113 6.20 -15.94 7.53
C ILE A 113 5.81 -14.95 8.63
N GLY A 114 6.69 -14.02 9.01
CA GLY A 114 6.44 -13.05 10.07
C GLY A 114 5.41 -11.98 9.69
N ASP A 115 4.23 -12.03 10.31
CA ASP A 115 3.20 -11.00 10.21
C ASP A 115 2.67 -10.62 11.61
N LYS A 116 2.60 -9.31 11.87
CA LYS A 116 2.10 -8.73 13.12
C LYS A 116 0.62 -9.01 13.33
N PHE A 117 -0.18 -9.09 12.25
CA PHE A 117 -1.60 -9.44 12.36
C PHE A 117 -1.78 -10.86 12.88
N PHE A 118 -1.06 -11.83 12.32
CA PHE A 118 -1.11 -13.21 12.80
C PHE A 118 -0.62 -13.33 14.24
N VAL A 119 0.43 -12.61 14.65
CA VAL A 119 0.86 -12.56 16.08
C VAL A 119 -0.25 -12.01 16.99
N ILE A 120 -0.91 -10.91 16.61
CA ILE A 120 -2.00 -10.31 17.40
C ILE A 120 -3.19 -11.28 17.50
N HIS A 121 -3.58 -11.91 16.39
CA HIS A 121 -4.63 -12.95 16.35
C HIS A 121 -4.31 -14.12 17.30
N HIS A 122 -3.10 -14.67 17.24
CA HIS A 122 -2.66 -15.76 18.10
C HIS A 122 -2.71 -15.38 19.58
N LEU A 123 -2.19 -14.21 19.95
CA LEU A 123 -2.18 -13.74 21.34
C LEU A 123 -3.60 -13.45 21.86
N ALA A 124 -4.48 -12.87 21.04
CA ALA A 124 -5.88 -12.64 21.40
C ALA A 124 -6.64 -13.96 21.64
N ALA A 125 -6.49 -14.94 20.74
CA ALA A 125 -7.10 -16.26 20.89
C ALA A 125 -6.58 -17.00 22.12
N LEU A 126 -5.26 -17.02 22.34
CA LEU A 126 -4.63 -17.66 23.51
C LEU A 126 -5.07 -17.00 24.83
N TYR A 127 -5.25 -15.68 24.88
CA TYR A 127 -5.74 -14.98 26.07
C TYR A 127 -7.19 -15.35 26.42
N ALA A 128 -8.06 -15.52 25.42
CA ALA A 128 -9.43 -16.01 25.66
C ALA A 128 -9.44 -17.49 26.08
N TYR A 129 -8.71 -18.34 25.36
CA TYR A 129 -8.66 -19.78 25.62
C TYR A 129 -7.99 -20.16 26.95
N TYR A 130 -7.19 -19.27 27.55
CA TYR A 130 -6.69 -19.43 28.93
C TYR A 130 -7.83 -19.72 29.92
N PHE A 131 -8.90 -18.92 29.88
CA PHE A 131 -10.04 -19.05 30.80
C PHE A 131 -10.90 -20.26 30.46
N VAL A 132 -11.14 -20.53 29.17
CA VAL A 132 -11.93 -21.70 28.76
C VAL A 132 -11.24 -23.01 29.14
N LEU A 133 -9.91 -23.11 29.02
CA LEU A 133 -9.16 -24.31 29.44
C LEU A 133 -8.97 -24.40 30.95
N GLY A 134 -8.58 -23.30 31.58
CA GLY A 134 -8.19 -23.25 33.00
C GLY A 134 -9.38 -23.29 33.96
N GLU A 135 -10.47 -22.60 33.63
CA GLU A 135 -11.61 -22.38 34.53
C GLU A 135 -12.90 -23.00 33.96
N GLY A 136 -13.04 -23.12 32.63
CA GLY A 136 -14.15 -23.83 31.97
C GLY A 136 -15.37 -23.00 31.62
N MET A 137 -15.38 -21.73 31.98
CA MET A 137 -16.38 -20.77 31.55
C MET A 137 -16.31 -20.46 30.05
N LEU A 138 -17.40 -19.93 29.48
CA LEU A 138 -17.49 -19.38 28.12
C LEU A 138 -17.16 -20.39 27.00
N ALA A 139 -17.39 -21.68 27.26
CA ALA A 139 -17.05 -22.77 26.36
C ALA A 139 -17.77 -22.67 25.00
N TYR A 140 -19.07 -22.37 25.01
CA TYR A 140 -19.84 -22.12 23.79
C TYR A 140 -19.21 -21.00 22.96
N PHE A 141 -18.97 -19.83 23.57
CA PHE A 141 -18.36 -18.69 22.90
C PHE A 141 -16.95 -18.99 22.35
N GLY A 142 -16.16 -19.79 23.07
CA GLY A 142 -14.86 -20.26 22.60
C GLY A 142 -14.97 -21.16 21.37
N ASN A 143 -15.86 -22.16 21.40
CA ASN A 143 -16.05 -23.08 20.28
C ASN A 143 -16.73 -22.44 19.07
N PHE A 144 -17.72 -21.57 19.28
CA PHE A 144 -18.40 -20.83 18.21
C PHE A 144 -17.42 -19.97 17.40
N ARG A 145 -16.39 -19.41 18.04
CA ARG A 145 -15.32 -18.67 17.32
C ARG A 145 -14.43 -19.55 16.43
N LEU A 146 -14.37 -20.86 16.66
CA LEU A 146 -13.65 -21.80 15.77
C LEU A 146 -14.34 -22.00 14.41
N LEU A 147 -15.60 -21.55 14.24
CA LEU A 147 -16.26 -21.50 12.92
C LEU A 147 -15.42 -20.72 11.90
N ALA A 148 -14.63 -19.73 12.34
CA ALA A 148 -13.73 -18.96 11.50
C ALA A 148 -12.76 -19.83 10.66
N GLU A 149 -12.36 -20.99 11.17
CA GLU A 149 -11.38 -21.86 10.52
C GLU A 149 -11.90 -22.60 9.29
N PHE A 150 -13.23 -22.71 9.09
CA PHE A 150 -13.79 -23.28 7.85
C PHE A 150 -13.34 -22.54 6.58
N SER A 151 -12.97 -21.27 6.68
CA SER A 151 -12.45 -20.47 5.57
C SER A 151 -10.94 -20.66 5.30
N THR A 152 -10.18 -21.12 6.30
CA THR A 152 -8.71 -21.21 6.26
C THR A 152 -8.18 -22.11 5.12
N PRO A 153 -8.77 -23.29 4.83
CA PRO A 153 -8.37 -24.11 3.69
C PRO A 153 -8.46 -23.37 2.34
N PHE A 154 -9.53 -22.62 2.08
CA PHE A 154 -9.74 -21.89 0.82
C PHE A 154 -8.78 -20.70 0.68
N VAL A 155 -8.47 -20.02 1.80
CA VAL A 155 -7.48 -18.94 1.86
C VAL A 155 -6.07 -19.48 1.55
N ASN A 156 -5.70 -20.63 2.11
CA ASN A 156 -4.43 -21.28 1.80
C ASN A 156 -4.37 -21.84 0.37
N GLN A 157 -5.46 -22.43 -0.13
CA GLN A 157 -5.54 -22.95 -1.50
C GLN A 157 -5.33 -21.87 -2.57
N ARG A 158 -5.79 -20.63 -2.32
CA ARG A 158 -5.49 -19.49 -3.19
C ARG A 158 -3.98 -19.22 -3.29
N TRP A 159 -3.27 -19.26 -2.17
CA TRP A 159 -1.81 -19.06 -2.15
C TRP A 159 -1.08 -20.23 -2.82
N PHE A 160 -1.53 -21.48 -2.63
CA PHE A 160 -0.95 -22.63 -3.31
C PHE A 160 -1.07 -22.49 -4.84
N PHE A 161 -2.23 -22.04 -5.36
CA PHE A 161 -2.36 -21.72 -6.78
C PHE A 161 -1.40 -20.62 -7.25
N GLU A 162 -1.23 -19.54 -6.48
CA GLU A 162 -0.29 -18.46 -6.82
C GLU A 162 1.16 -18.93 -6.86
N VAL A 163 1.60 -19.74 -5.90
CA VAL A 163 2.97 -20.28 -5.84
C VAL A 163 3.23 -21.38 -6.86
N LEU A 164 2.21 -22.15 -7.25
CA LEU A 164 2.26 -23.09 -8.37
C LEU A 164 2.14 -22.42 -9.76
N GLY A 165 1.97 -21.10 -9.82
CA GLY A 165 1.90 -20.35 -11.09
C GLY A 165 0.57 -20.50 -11.86
N TYR A 166 -0.52 -20.89 -11.20
CA TYR A 166 -1.82 -21.02 -11.86
C TYR A 166 -2.35 -19.65 -12.32
N PRO A 167 -2.74 -19.49 -13.60
CA PRO A 167 -3.33 -18.24 -14.09
C PRO A 167 -4.53 -17.80 -13.25
N LYS A 168 -4.69 -16.48 -13.07
CA LYS A 168 -5.82 -15.90 -12.32
C LYS A 168 -7.18 -16.12 -13.04
N SER A 169 -7.14 -16.30 -14.36
CA SER A 169 -8.28 -16.71 -15.21
C SER A 169 -8.50 -18.24 -15.27
N SER A 170 -7.67 -19.05 -14.59
CA SER A 170 -7.89 -20.51 -14.57
C SER A 170 -9.12 -20.87 -13.73
N LYS A 171 -9.95 -21.79 -14.23
CA LYS A 171 -11.22 -22.19 -13.59
C LYS A 171 -11.03 -22.58 -12.11
N ALA A 172 -9.97 -23.30 -11.77
CA ALA A 172 -9.66 -23.69 -10.40
C ALA A 172 -9.40 -22.49 -9.47
N ASN A 173 -8.67 -21.48 -9.94
CA ASN A 173 -8.36 -20.28 -9.18
C ASN A 173 -9.60 -19.38 -9.01
N ILE A 174 -10.43 -19.25 -10.06
CA ILE A 174 -11.73 -18.56 -10.02
C ILE A 174 -12.68 -19.24 -9.03
N ILE A 175 -12.90 -20.56 -9.16
CA ILE A 175 -13.79 -21.34 -8.28
C ILE A 175 -13.34 -21.22 -6.82
N ASN A 176 -12.05 -21.40 -6.53
CA ASN A 176 -11.55 -21.22 -5.17
C ASN A 176 -11.67 -19.76 -4.69
N GLY A 177 -11.47 -18.76 -5.55
CA GLY A 177 -11.68 -17.35 -5.21
C GLY A 177 -13.13 -17.04 -4.81
N VAL A 178 -14.11 -17.64 -5.49
CA VAL A 178 -15.54 -17.53 -5.15
C VAL A 178 -15.86 -18.31 -3.87
N LEU A 179 -15.44 -19.57 -3.75
CA LEU A 179 -15.65 -20.38 -2.54
C LEU A 179 -15.01 -19.75 -1.30
N MET A 180 -13.77 -19.27 -1.40
CA MET A 180 -13.09 -18.51 -0.35
C MET A 180 -13.89 -17.28 0.07
N THR A 181 -14.49 -16.56 -0.89
CA THR A 181 -15.29 -15.35 -0.60
C THR A 181 -16.60 -15.73 0.13
N ILE A 182 -17.31 -16.76 -0.34
CA ILE A 182 -18.57 -17.22 0.26
C ILE A 182 -18.32 -17.81 1.65
N VAL A 183 -17.36 -18.72 1.81
CA VAL A 183 -17.09 -19.39 3.08
C VAL A 183 -16.51 -18.42 4.11
N PHE A 184 -15.65 -17.47 3.71
CA PHE A 184 -15.20 -16.41 4.63
C PHE A 184 -16.36 -15.51 5.07
N PHE A 185 -17.25 -15.12 4.16
CA PHE A 185 -18.44 -14.33 4.52
C PHE A 185 -19.36 -15.09 5.49
N MET A 186 -19.73 -16.32 5.18
CA MET A 186 -20.61 -17.13 6.03
C MET A 186 -19.97 -17.43 7.38
N ALA A 187 -18.73 -17.94 7.40
CA ALA A 187 -18.09 -18.48 8.60
C ALA A 187 -17.35 -17.44 9.46
N ARG A 188 -17.17 -16.19 8.99
CA ARG A 188 -16.56 -15.11 9.78
C ARG A 188 -17.41 -13.83 9.89
N ILE A 189 -18.34 -13.55 8.97
CA ILE A 189 -19.14 -12.31 9.00
C ILE A 189 -20.59 -12.58 9.42
N VAL A 190 -21.28 -13.53 8.81
CA VAL A 190 -22.69 -13.87 9.15
C VAL A 190 -22.82 -14.43 10.57
N VAL A 191 -21.75 -15.01 11.10
CA VAL A 191 -21.66 -15.45 12.50
C VAL A 191 -21.57 -14.30 13.52
N MET A 192 -21.15 -13.09 13.13
CA MET A 192 -20.95 -11.99 14.11
C MET A 192 -22.26 -11.51 14.76
N PRO A 193 -23.37 -11.25 14.02
CA PRO A 193 -24.64 -10.84 14.65
C PRO A 193 -25.21 -11.89 15.61
N VAL A 194 -25.06 -13.19 15.28
CA VAL A 194 -25.48 -14.29 16.14
C VAL A 194 -24.65 -14.30 17.43
N TYR A 195 -23.32 -14.29 17.31
CA TYR A 195 -22.41 -14.23 18.45
C TYR A 195 -22.70 -13.06 19.38
N TYR A 196 -22.92 -11.86 18.83
CA TYR A 196 -23.20 -10.68 19.64
C TYR A 196 -24.62 -10.67 20.22
N ALA A 197 -25.60 -11.34 19.62
CA ALA A 197 -26.90 -11.56 20.26
C ALA A 197 -26.75 -12.43 21.52
N ASP A 198 -25.97 -13.51 21.46
CA ASP A 198 -25.67 -14.36 22.63
C ASP A 198 -24.88 -13.59 23.70
N VAL A 199 -23.87 -12.79 23.31
CA VAL A 199 -23.12 -11.92 24.24
C VAL A 199 -24.06 -10.93 24.95
N ILE A 200 -25.00 -10.31 24.21
CA ILE A 200 -25.94 -9.32 24.75
C ILE A 200 -26.99 -9.96 25.65
N SER A 201 -27.48 -11.17 25.32
CA SER A 201 -28.46 -11.89 26.15
C SER A 201 -27.91 -12.26 27.53
N VAL A 202 -26.59 -12.49 27.61
CA VAL A 202 -25.86 -12.76 28.86
C VAL A 202 -25.51 -11.47 29.61
N PHE A 203 -25.37 -10.33 28.94
CA PHE A 203 -24.82 -9.10 29.53
C PHE A 203 -25.68 -8.55 30.68
N GLY A 204 -25.06 -8.32 31.84
CA GLY A 204 -25.75 -7.84 33.05
C GLY A 204 -26.52 -8.91 33.85
N THR A 205 -26.47 -10.17 33.45
CA THR A 205 -26.99 -11.30 34.25
C THR A 205 -26.06 -11.67 35.41
N GLU A 206 -26.56 -12.40 36.41
CA GLU A 206 -25.70 -12.99 37.46
C GLU A 206 -24.59 -13.88 36.85
N ALA A 207 -24.94 -14.65 35.81
CA ALA A 207 -23.98 -15.49 35.09
C ALA A 207 -22.82 -14.66 34.51
N PHE A 208 -23.10 -13.50 33.91
CA PHE A 208 -22.08 -12.55 33.44
C PHE A 208 -21.24 -12.00 34.59
N HIS A 209 -21.87 -11.55 35.69
CA HIS A 209 -21.13 -11.00 36.82
C HIS A 209 -20.19 -12.04 37.47
N ARG A 210 -20.58 -13.32 37.48
CA ARG A 210 -19.77 -14.44 38.00
C ARG A 210 -18.58 -14.85 37.14
N VAL A 211 -18.55 -14.48 35.85
CA VAL A 211 -17.38 -14.70 34.96
C VAL A 211 -16.16 -13.91 35.45
N GLY A 212 -16.37 -12.76 36.10
CA GLY A 212 -15.30 -11.93 36.64
C GLY A 212 -14.55 -11.09 35.59
N VAL A 213 -14.03 -9.94 36.02
CA VAL A 213 -13.56 -8.87 35.13
C VAL A 213 -12.44 -9.32 34.17
N ALA A 214 -11.52 -10.17 34.62
CA ALA A 214 -10.39 -10.62 33.80
C ALA A 214 -10.78 -11.57 32.64
N ALA A 215 -11.81 -12.40 32.84
CA ALA A 215 -12.33 -13.26 31.79
C ALA A 215 -13.33 -12.50 30.90
N GLN A 216 -14.13 -11.59 31.46
CA GLN A 216 -14.94 -10.64 30.69
C GLN A 216 -14.06 -9.82 29.72
N SER A 217 -12.92 -9.29 30.19
CA SER A 217 -11.99 -8.54 29.34
C SER A 217 -11.36 -9.41 28.25
N ALA A 218 -10.99 -10.65 28.57
CA ALA A 218 -10.45 -11.59 27.59
C ALA A 218 -11.48 -11.93 26.49
N TRP A 219 -12.71 -12.22 26.90
CA TRP A 219 -13.82 -12.56 26.01
C TRP A 219 -14.16 -11.41 25.04
N ILE A 220 -14.39 -10.20 25.57
CA ILE A 220 -14.86 -9.06 24.78
C ILE A 220 -13.73 -8.42 23.95
N ILE A 221 -12.54 -8.21 24.53
CA ILE A 221 -11.44 -7.54 23.82
C ILE A 221 -10.91 -8.43 22.70
N SER A 222 -10.66 -9.72 22.96
CA SER A 222 -10.20 -10.64 21.91
C SER A 222 -11.23 -10.81 20.79
N SER A 223 -12.53 -10.85 21.12
CA SER A 223 -13.61 -10.85 20.12
C SER A 223 -13.53 -9.65 19.19
N VAL A 224 -13.48 -8.42 19.74
CA VAL A 224 -13.44 -7.19 18.94
C VAL A 224 -12.16 -7.10 18.10
N VAL A 225 -11.01 -7.50 18.63
CA VAL A 225 -9.73 -7.54 17.88
C VAL A 225 -9.83 -8.50 16.69
N LEU A 226 -10.36 -9.70 16.89
CA LEU A 226 -10.53 -10.71 15.84
C LEU A 226 -11.54 -10.26 14.78
N ASP A 227 -12.63 -9.60 15.17
CA ASP A 227 -13.67 -9.16 14.24
C ASP A 227 -13.26 -7.95 13.41
N VAL A 228 -12.53 -6.99 13.97
CA VAL A 228 -11.90 -5.91 13.19
C VAL A 228 -10.98 -6.48 12.12
N MET A 229 -10.18 -7.50 12.44
CA MET A 229 -9.32 -8.19 11.47
C MET A 229 -10.13 -8.94 10.40
N ASN A 230 -11.18 -9.66 10.79
CA ASN A 230 -12.08 -10.36 9.87
C ASN A 230 -12.77 -9.39 8.89
N LEU A 231 -13.26 -8.23 9.36
CA LEU A 231 -13.84 -7.19 8.53
C LEU A 231 -12.82 -6.58 7.55
N MET A 232 -11.60 -6.28 8.03
CA MET A 232 -10.50 -5.79 7.18
C MET A 232 -10.14 -6.79 6.07
N TRP A 233 -10.10 -8.08 6.39
CA TRP A 233 -9.84 -9.14 5.42
C TRP A 233 -10.99 -9.33 4.44
N MET A 234 -12.26 -9.31 4.90
CA MET A 234 -13.43 -9.38 4.01
C MET A 234 -13.41 -8.26 2.95
N VAL A 235 -13.11 -7.01 3.34
CA VAL A 235 -12.99 -5.90 2.40
C VAL A 235 -11.87 -6.14 1.36
N LYS A 236 -10.74 -6.72 1.76
CA LYS A 236 -9.64 -7.09 0.84
C LYS A 236 -10.03 -8.26 -0.08
N ILE A 237 -10.76 -9.25 0.43
CA ILE A 237 -11.27 -10.41 -0.31
C ILE A 237 -12.30 -9.98 -1.37
N THR A 238 -13.34 -9.23 -0.98
CA THR A 238 -14.40 -8.76 -1.90
C THR A 238 -13.84 -7.90 -3.02
N LYS A 239 -12.91 -6.97 -2.73
CA LYS A 239 -12.22 -6.18 -3.77
C LYS A 239 -11.42 -7.05 -4.75
N GLY A 240 -10.76 -8.10 -4.24
CA GLY A 240 -10.05 -9.07 -5.08
C GLY A 240 -11.00 -9.90 -5.95
N CYS A 241 -12.10 -10.39 -5.39
CA CYS A 241 -13.12 -11.16 -6.12
C CYS A 241 -13.78 -10.31 -7.22
N TYR A 242 -14.20 -9.08 -6.89
CA TYR A 242 -14.78 -8.14 -7.84
C TYR A 242 -13.85 -7.85 -9.03
N LYS A 243 -12.54 -7.65 -8.79
CA LYS A 243 -11.56 -7.44 -9.88
C LYS A 243 -11.39 -8.67 -10.78
N VAL A 244 -11.56 -9.88 -10.27
CA VAL A 244 -11.54 -11.10 -11.11
C VAL A 244 -12.81 -11.22 -11.93
N ILE A 245 -13.99 -11.00 -11.33
CA ILE A 245 -15.28 -11.08 -12.01
C ILE A 245 -15.38 -10.02 -13.13
N SER A 246 -14.93 -8.79 -12.88
CA SER A 246 -14.98 -7.72 -13.90
C SER A 246 -14.05 -7.97 -15.09
N LEU A 247 -12.91 -8.66 -14.88
CA LEU A 247 -12.03 -9.08 -15.97
C LEU A 247 -12.65 -10.20 -16.81
N ILE A 248 -13.31 -11.19 -16.19
CA ILE A 248 -14.02 -12.26 -16.90
C ILE A 248 -15.12 -11.66 -17.79
N GLY A 249 -15.93 -10.74 -17.26
CA GLY A 249 -16.95 -10.04 -18.06
C GLY A 249 -16.37 -9.26 -19.24
N GLN A 250 -15.17 -8.67 -19.10
CA GLN A 250 -14.48 -8.02 -20.21
C GLN A 250 -13.93 -9.01 -21.25
N GLU A 251 -13.47 -10.20 -20.85
CA GLU A 251 -13.05 -11.25 -21.79
C GLU A 251 -14.25 -11.85 -22.54
N GLU A 252 -15.38 -12.10 -21.88
CA GLU A 252 -16.61 -12.58 -22.54
C GLU A 252 -17.19 -11.55 -23.51
N VAL A 253 -17.18 -10.26 -23.18
CA VAL A 253 -17.60 -9.18 -24.08
C VAL A 253 -16.63 -9.04 -25.26
N LYS A 254 -15.31 -9.09 -25.04
CA LYS A 254 -14.32 -9.10 -26.14
C LYS A 254 -14.52 -10.29 -27.07
N MET A 255 -14.74 -11.48 -26.53
CA MET A 255 -14.98 -12.70 -27.29
C MET A 255 -16.29 -12.64 -28.08
N HIS A 256 -17.38 -12.10 -27.50
CA HIS A 256 -18.62 -11.84 -28.23
C HIS A 256 -18.44 -10.84 -29.36
N VAL A 257 -17.78 -9.70 -29.10
CA VAL A 257 -17.50 -8.67 -30.12
C VAL A 257 -16.61 -9.24 -31.22
N GLN A 258 -15.57 -10.00 -30.89
CA GLN A 258 -14.68 -10.60 -31.88
C GLN A 258 -15.34 -11.73 -32.68
N PHE A 259 -16.26 -12.51 -32.08
CA PHE A 259 -17.09 -13.48 -32.80
C PHE A 259 -18.12 -12.79 -33.72
N PHE A 260 -18.67 -11.64 -33.31
CA PHE A 260 -19.55 -10.83 -34.13
C PHE A 260 -18.81 -10.20 -35.32
N LEU A 261 -17.61 -9.64 -35.08
CA LEU A 261 -16.70 -9.13 -36.11
C LEU A 261 -16.21 -10.23 -37.07
N PHE A 262 -15.92 -11.43 -36.57
CA PHE A 262 -15.61 -12.58 -37.40
C PHE A 262 -16.80 -12.96 -38.28
N LYS A 263 -18.03 -12.99 -37.75
CA LYS A 263 -19.25 -13.20 -38.54
C LYS A 263 -19.52 -12.09 -39.56
N SER A 264 -19.21 -10.83 -39.29
CA SER A 264 -19.35 -9.75 -40.28
C SER A 264 -18.30 -9.86 -41.38
N ASN A 265 -17.06 -10.22 -41.05
CA ASN A 265 -16.00 -10.41 -42.05
C ASN A 265 -16.29 -11.64 -42.94
N LEU A 266 -16.74 -12.76 -42.36
CA LEU A 266 -17.17 -13.92 -43.13
C LEU A 266 -18.35 -13.58 -44.07
N LYS A 267 -19.25 -12.67 -43.66
CA LYS A 267 -20.30 -12.13 -44.54
C LYS A 267 -19.74 -11.24 -45.66
N LEU A 268 -18.73 -10.41 -45.39
CA LEU A 268 -18.06 -9.63 -46.43
C LEU A 268 -17.35 -10.54 -47.44
N GLU A 269 -16.59 -11.53 -46.99
CA GLU A 269 -15.88 -12.47 -47.86
C GLU A 269 -16.84 -13.29 -48.74
N VAL A 270 -17.97 -13.77 -48.19
CA VAL A 270 -19.01 -14.47 -48.97
C VAL A 270 -19.72 -13.55 -49.97
N VAL A 271 -19.84 -12.24 -49.69
CA VAL A 271 -20.40 -11.25 -50.63
C VAL A 271 -19.38 -10.82 -51.69
N MET A 272 -18.09 -10.78 -51.35
CA MET A 272 -17.00 -10.40 -52.25
C MET A 272 -16.51 -11.56 -53.13
N GLY A 273 -16.68 -12.82 -52.71
CA GLY A 273 -16.25 -14.02 -53.44
C GLY A 273 -17.03 -14.35 -54.71
N LEU A 274 -17.95 -13.48 -55.15
CA LEU A 274 -18.81 -13.65 -56.33
C LEU A 274 -18.43 -12.72 -57.49
N SER A 275 -17.12 -12.53 -57.76
CA SER A 275 -16.67 -11.87 -59.00
C SER A 275 -15.26 -12.28 -59.46
N ALA A 276 -15.09 -12.31 -60.78
CA ALA A 276 -13.84 -12.30 -61.56
C ALA A 276 -12.75 -13.37 -61.30
N SER A 277 -12.62 -14.29 -62.27
CA SER A 277 -11.52 -15.25 -62.42
C SER A 277 -10.37 -14.72 -63.30
N SER A 278 -9.10 -15.01 -62.94
CA SER A 278 -7.97 -15.16 -63.89
C SER A 278 -6.76 -15.84 -63.21
N PRO A 279 -5.79 -16.42 -63.97
CA PRO A 279 -4.92 -17.49 -63.45
C PRO A 279 -3.58 -17.05 -62.83
N SER A 280 -2.94 -18.01 -62.17
CA SER A 280 -1.70 -17.90 -61.40
C SER A 280 -0.42 -17.79 -62.24
N VAL A 281 0.56 -17.01 -61.74
CA VAL A 281 2.00 -17.11 -62.07
C VAL A 281 2.79 -17.19 -60.75
N ALA A 282 3.84 -18.00 -60.69
CA ALA A 282 4.66 -18.20 -59.50
C ALA A 282 6.16 -18.08 -59.81
N VAL A 283 6.91 -17.37 -58.97
CA VAL A 283 8.39 -17.30 -58.95
C VAL A 283 8.88 -17.24 -57.50
N GLN A 284 10.09 -17.74 -57.22
CA GLN A 284 10.60 -17.99 -55.87
C GLN A 284 11.09 -16.73 -55.10
N SER A 285 11.20 -16.89 -53.77
CA SER A 285 12.01 -16.04 -52.89
C SER A 285 13.51 -16.36 -53.03
N ALA A 286 14.38 -15.37 -52.79
CA ALA A 286 15.83 -15.53 -52.71
C ALA A 286 16.40 -14.96 -51.39
N ASN A 287 17.34 -15.69 -50.77
CA ASN A 287 18.09 -15.24 -49.59
C ASN A 287 19.38 -14.53 -50.01
N VAL A 288 19.78 -13.48 -49.28
CA VAL A 288 21.17 -13.00 -49.24
C VAL A 288 21.53 -12.62 -47.81
N SER A 289 22.71 -13.08 -47.36
CA SER A 289 23.31 -12.80 -46.05
C SER A 289 24.51 -11.83 -46.18
N VAL A 290 24.81 -11.07 -45.13
CA VAL A 290 25.94 -10.11 -45.09
C VAL A 290 26.85 -10.37 -43.89
N HIS A 291 28.17 -10.35 -44.11
CA HIS A 291 29.20 -10.43 -43.06
C HIS A 291 29.65 -9.02 -42.60
N PRO A 292 30.08 -8.84 -41.33
CA PRO A 292 30.63 -7.58 -40.83
C PRO A 292 32.15 -7.41 -41.08
N GLN A 293 32.66 -6.19 -40.95
CA GLN A 293 34.10 -5.88 -40.90
C GLN A 293 34.45 -4.95 -39.72
N THR A 294 35.74 -4.88 -39.38
CA THR A 294 36.29 -4.28 -38.14
C THR A 294 37.51 -3.39 -38.42
N ALA A 295 37.68 -2.29 -37.67
CA ALA A 295 38.93 -1.49 -37.62
C ALA A 295 39.09 -0.76 -36.27
N SER A 296 40.31 -0.26 -35.96
CA SER A 296 40.80 0.06 -34.60
C SER A 296 41.58 1.41 -34.53
N PRO A 297 41.93 1.97 -33.33
CA PRO A 297 42.42 3.35 -33.13
C PRO A 297 43.98 3.47 -33.03
N PRO A 298 44.56 4.67 -32.77
CA PRO A 298 44.89 5.17 -31.40
C PRO A 298 44.60 6.72 -31.25
N SER A 299 45.21 7.62 -30.44
CA SER A 299 46.33 7.64 -29.46
C SER A 299 46.30 8.85 -28.48
N GLU A 300 46.56 8.61 -27.18
CA GLU A 300 47.40 9.40 -26.22
C GLU A 300 47.06 10.85 -25.70
N CYS A 301 47.66 11.18 -24.54
CA CYS A 301 47.55 12.42 -23.73
C CYS A 301 48.97 12.85 -23.23
N PRO A 302 49.19 14.05 -22.62
CA PRO A 302 49.54 14.05 -21.17
C PRO A 302 49.30 15.34 -20.30
N MET A 303 48.96 15.10 -19.02
CA MET A 303 49.46 15.70 -17.73
C MET A 303 49.90 17.18 -17.53
N HIS A 304 49.29 17.87 -16.53
CA HIS A 304 49.87 18.61 -15.36
C HIS A 304 48.99 19.80 -14.86
N GLN A 305 49.29 20.54 -13.77
CA GLN A 305 49.21 20.21 -12.33
C GLN A 305 49.38 21.46 -11.42
N GLU A 306 48.55 21.62 -10.36
CA GLU A 306 48.68 22.58 -9.21
C GLU A 306 48.62 24.11 -9.55
N LYS A 307 48.43 25.10 -8.63
CA LYS A 307 48.26 25.15 -7.14
C LYS A 307 47.37 26.34 -6.70
N MET A 308 47.12 26.51 -5.39
CA MET A 308 46.39 27.66 -4.77
C MET A 308 47.32 28.59 -3.97
N GLU A 309 47.00 29.89 -3.92
CA GLU A 309 47.20 30.89 -2.83
C GLU A 309 46.72 32.27 -3.37
N GLY A 310 46.23 33.27 -2.62
CA GLY A 310 45.88 33.42 -1.19
C GLY A 310 45.05 34.71 -0.98
N CYS A 311 44.66 35.07 0.26
CA CYS A 311 43.88 36.29 0.57
C CYS A 311 44.55 37.15 1.66
N PRO A 312 44.29 38.47 1.67
CA PRO A 312 44.19 39.23 2.93
C PRO A 312 42.90 40.09 3.04
N MET A 313 42.55 40.48 4.26
CA MET A 313 41.33 41.27 4.58
C MET A 313 41.65 42.75 4.92
N HIS A 314 40.61 43.59 4.97
CA HIS A 314 40.63 44.85 5.75
C HIS A 314 39.31 45.09 6.52
N MET A 315 39.28 46.11 7.39
CA MET A 315 38.43 46.14 8.60
C MET A 315 37.19 47.06 8.60
N ARG A 316 36.14 46.59 9.29
CA ARG A 316 35.19 47.26 10.23
C ARG A 316 34.92 48.78 10.15
N SER A 317 33.61 49.11 9.95
CA SER A 317 32.65 49.74 10.93
C SER A 317 32.94 51.11 11.59
N PRO A 318 31.93 51.79 12.22
CA PRO A 318 30.46 51.86 12.02
C PRO A 318 29.99 53.33 11.70
N ASP A 319 28.72 53.73 11.54
CA ASP A 319 27.67 53.79 12.59
C ASP A 319 26.27 54.30 12.10
N GLN A 320 25.26 54.15 12.98
CA GLN A 320 23.95 54.86 13.08
C GLN A 320 23.03 55.07 11.85
N GLY A 321 22.11 54.10 11.65
CA GLY A 321 20.74 54.23 12.18
C GLY A 321 19.68 55.12 11.50
N ALA A 322 18.79 54.50 10.72
CA ALA A 322 17.39 54.91 10.57
C ALA A 322 16.52 53.69 10.24
N GLU A 323 15.40 53.47 10.95
CA GLU A 323 14.47 52.38 10.65
C GLU A 323 13.55 52.75 9.49
N ASN A 324 13.31 51.81 8.57
CA ASN A 324 12.12 51.82 7.73
C ASN A 324 11.73 50.39 7.34
N GLN A 325 10.43 50.08 7.37
CA GLN A 325 9.92 48.72 7.18
C GLN A 325 9.87 48.33 5.70
N ASN A 326 10.97 47.81 5.15
CA ASN A 326 10.99 47.27 3.79
C ASN A 326 10.45 45.84 3.74
N ASN A 327 9.55 45.61 2.79
CA ASN A 327 9.08 44.28 2.39
C ASN A 327 10.21 43.50 1.71
N ASN A 328 11.06 42.86 2.51
CA ASN A 328 12.19 42.07 2.01
C ASN A 328 11.71 40.73 1.41
N VAL A 329 11.15 40.80 0.20
CA VAL A 329 11.13 39.68 -0.74
C VAL A 329 12.59 39.38 -1.09
N PRO A 330 13.13 38.17 -0.80
CA PRO A 330 14.50 37.86 -1.20
C PRO A 330 14.64 37.87 -2.73
N ALA A 331 15.68 38.54 -3.20
CA ALA A 331 15.84 38.98 -4.59
C ALA A 331 15.94 37.83 -5.62
N HIS A 332 16.21 36.60 -5.17
CA HIS A 332 16.26 35.41 -6.03
C HIS A 332 14.90 35.07 -6.67
N GLN A 333 13.78 35.55 -6.12
CA GLN A 333 12.45 35.12 -6.56
C GLN A 333 11.75 36.07 -7.54
N GLU A 334 12.08 37.36 -7.58
CA GLU A 334 11.63 38.26 -8.66
C GLU A 334 12.26 37.82 -10.00
N ARG A 335 13.54 37.42 -9.92
CA ARG A 335 14.30 36.67 -10.93
C ARG A 335 13.60 35.46 -11.55
N ALA A 336 12.59 34.89 -10.88
CA ALA A 336 11.85 33.76 -11.45
C ALA A 336 11.11 34.11 -12.75
N TYR A 337 10.74 35.39 -12.94
CA TYR A 337 10.12 35.91 -14.17
C TYR A 337 11.16 36.48 -15.16
N GLU A 338 12.23 37.11 -14.66
CA GLU A 338 13.38 37.58 -15.48
C GLU A 338 13.95 36.44 -16.36
N TYR A 339 13.91 35.20 -15.86
CA TYR A 339 14.36 33.99 -16.58
C TYR A 339 13.27 33.27 -17.41
N LEU A 340 12.12 33.89 -17.67
CA LEU A 340 11.21 33.46 -18.73
C LEU A 340 11.61 34.02 -20.11
N GLU A 341 12.33 35.14 -20.13
CA GLU A 341 12.59 35.90 -21.37
C GLU A 341 14.00 35.65 -21.95
N CYS A 342 15.01 35.39 -21.12
CA CYS A 342 16.40 35.15 -21.56
C CYS A 342 17.15 34.08 -20.73
N PRO A 343 17.81 33.08 -21.37
CA PRO A 343 18.73 32.17 -20.69
C PRO A 343 20.12 32.80 -20.49
N MET A 344 20.73 32.67 -19.31
CA MET A 344 22.05 33.24 -19.01
C MET A 344 23.02 32.27 -18.32
N LYS A 345 24.32 32.66 -18.27
CA LYS A 345 25.42 31.91 -17.68
C LYS A 345 25.75 32.37 -16.25
N SER A 346 26.08 31.42 -15.39
CA SER A 346 26.95 31.52 -14.20
C SER A 346 26.83 32.75 -13.27
N SER A 347 26.22 32.56 -12.09
CA SER A 347 26.47 33.36 -10.89
C SER A 347 27.56 32.70 -10.02
N THR A 348 28.83 33.01 -10.27
CA THR A 348 29.98 32.35 -9.61
C THR A 348 30.40 33.07 -8.31
N SER A 349 29.54 33.10 -7.30
CA SER A 349 29.86 33.59 -5.94
C SER A 349 28.89 33.07 -4.87
N GLN A 350 29.34 33.00 -3.61
CA GLN A 350 28.54 32.84 -2.37
C GLN A 350 27.52 31.68 -2.36
N MET A 351 27.95 30.51 -1.87
CA MET A 351 27.19 29.25 -1.92
C MET A 351 26.57 28.81 -0.57
N LYS A 352 26.20 29.74 0.32
CA LYS A 352 25.61 29.42 1.65
C LYS A 352 24.42 30.27 2.09
N ASP A 353 24.41 31.57 1.77
CA ASP A 353 23.49 32.52 2.41
C ASP A 353 22.23 32.84 1.57
N ASP A 354 22.12 32.26 0.37
CA ASP A 354 21.07 32.55 -0.63
C ASP A 354 20.13 31.32 -0.85
N ILE A 355 19.61 30.75 0.24
CA ILE A 355 18.60 29.67 0.21
C ILE A 355 17.21 30.25 0.51
N ASP A 356 16.25 29.98 -0.36
CA ASP A 356 14.87 30.46 -0.23
C ASP A 356 14.15 29.83 0.97
N SER A 357 13.80 30.63 1.98
CA SER A 357 13.05 30.15 3.14
C SER A 357 11.60 29.72 2.84
N ARG A 358 11.08 29.99 1.63
CA ARG A 358 9.73 29.61 1.19
C ARG A 358 9.65 28.25 0.49
N ASN A 359 10.76 27.69 0.01
CA ASN A 359 10.79 26.36 -0.63
C ASN A 359 12.08 25.55 -0.40
N MET A 360 13.03 26.08 0.36
CA MET A 360 14.35 25.51 0.65
C MET A 360 15.20 25.19 -0.60
N MET A 361 14.96 25.88 -1.73
CA MET A 361 15.80 25.75 -2.92
C MET A 361 16.97 26.76 -2.90
N PRO A 362 18.15 26.35 -3.41
CA PRO A 362 19.22 27.29 -3.76
C PRO A 362 18.89 28.02 -5.08
N PRO A 363 19.70 29.01 -5.49
CA PRO A 363 19.40 29.84 -6.66
C PRO A 363 19.31 29.03 -7.98
N PRO A 364 18.55 29.50 -8.98
CA PRO A 364 18.34 28.76 -10.23
C PRO A 364 19.63 28.47 -11.01
N ASN A 365 20.09 27.22 -10.97
CA ASN A 365 21.23 26.78 -11.79
C ASN A 365 20.75 26.01 -13.04
N GLN A 366 20.91 26.65 -14.21
CA GLN A 366 20.60 26.11 -15.53
C GLN A 366 21.84 25.72 -16.35
N MET A 367 23.03 25.67 -15.77
CA MET A 367 24.20 25.12 -16.45
C MET A 367 24.12 23.59 -16.51
N PRO A 368 24.48 22.94 -17.64
CA PRO A 368 24.58 21.48 -17.71
C PRO A 368 25.54 20.91 -16.66
N SER A 369 25.25 19.71 -16.17
CA SER A 369 26.17 19.03 -15.24
C SER A 369 27.40 18.49 -15.96
N LEU A 370 28.51 18.32 -15.24
CA LEU A 370 29.64 17.54 -15.74
C LEU A 370 29.16 16.14 -16.16
N ASN A 371 29.57 15.70 -17.35
CA ASN A 371 29.17 14.44 -17.98
C ASN A 371 27.64 14.27 -18.17
N GLN A 372 26.90 15.36 -18.45
CA GLN A 372 25.51 15.26 -18.89
C GLN A 372 25.43 14.68 -20.32
N PRO A 373 24.69 13.57 -20.56
CA PRO A 373 24.74 12.85 -21.84
C PRO A 373 24.01 13.55 -23.00
N PHE A 374 23.07 14.46 -22.72
CA PHE A 374 22.31 15.20 -23.74
C PHE A 374 21.87 16.59 -23.24
N PRO A 375 21.61 17.56 -24.14
CA PRO A 375 21.05 18.86 -23.76
C PRO A 375 19.63 18.70 -23.19
N LEU A 376 19.29 19.56 -22.23
CA LEU A 376 17.99 19.63 -21.58
C LEU A 376 17.38 21.02 -21.75
N SER A 377 16.05 21.10 -21.69
CA SER A 377 15.36 22.40 -21.77
C SER A 377 15.70 23.29 -20.57
N THR A 378 16.03 24.54 -20.87
CA THR A 378 16.17 25.66 -19.93
C THR A 378 14.85 26.38 -19.68
N ILE A 379 13.86 26.20 -20.57
CA ILE A 379 12.55 26.88 -20.52
C ILE A 379 11.79 26.46 -19.25
N ARG A 380 11.15 27.43 -18.60
CA ARG A 380 10.30 27.25 -17.41
C ARG A 380 8.84 27.50 -17.75
N GLU A 381 7.95 26.96 -16.92
CA GLU A 381 6.49 27.07 -17.07
C GLU A 381 5.91 27.84 -15.86
N GLU A 382 5.01 28.79 -16.12
CA GLU A 382 4.25 29.45 -15.06
C GLU A 382 3.09 28.54 -14.61
N SER A 383 2.92 28.35 -13.30
CA SER A 383 1.81 27.57 -12.74
C SER A 383 0.50 28.36 -12.70
N SER A 384 -0.62 27.70 -12.36
CA SER A 384 -1.87 28.39 -11.98
C SER A 384 -1.86 28.95 -10.56
N ILE A 385 -0.81 28.67 -9.77
CA ILE A 385 -0.78 28.86 -8.31
C ILE A 385 -0.34 30.30 -7.96
N PRO A 386 -1.22 31.17 -7.43
CA PRO A 386 -0.85 32.52 -7.02
C PRO A 386 0.11 32.50 -5.81
N ARG A 387 1.04 33.46 -5.78
CA ARG A 387 2.02 33.62 -4.70
C ARG A 387 1.48 34.61 -3.66
N ALA A 388 1.64 34.29 -2.38
CA ALA A 388 1.23 35.24 -1.33
C ALA A 388 2.01 36.56 -1.41
N HIS A 389 1.31 37.66 -1.10
CA HIS A 389 1.83 39.02 -1.08
C HIS A 389 2.40 39.51 -2.43
N SER A 390 1.88 39.02 -3.56
CA SER A 390 2.33 39.43 -4.90
C SER A 390 1.31 39.06 -5.99
N GLU A 391 1.18 39.90 -7.03
CA GLU A 391 0.37 39.60 -8.23
C GLU A 391 0.97 38.48 -9.12
N GLN A 392 2.18 38.01 -8.79
CA GLN A 392 2.86 36.92 -9.49
C GLN A 392 2.40 35.54 -8.99
N LYS A 393 2.61 34.53 -9.82
CA LYS A 393 2.39 33.11 -9.51
C LYS A 393 3.70 32.42 -9.16
N TRP A 394 3.62 31.12 -8.91
CA TRP A 394 4.78 30.24 -8.81
C TRP A 394 5.22 29.76 -10.21
N VAL A 395 6.54 29.60 -10.41
CA VAL A 395 7.14 29.20 -11.69
C VAL A 395 7.89 27.88 -11.52
N TYR A 396 7.54 26.86 -12.30
CA TYR A 396 8.11 25.52 -12.19
C TYR A 396 9.60 25.45 -12.59
N PRO A 397 10.35 24.43 -12.13
CA PRO A 397 11.72 24.19 -12.59
C PRO A 397 11.74 23.74 -14.06
N SER A 398 12.78 24.13 -14.80
CA SER A 398 13.06 23.56 -16.12
C SER A 398 13.69 22.17 -16.00
N GLU A 399 13.71 21.41 -17.10
CA GLU A 399 14.35 20.08 -17.18
C GLU A 399 15.78 20.12 -16.65
N GLN A 400 16.55 21.13 -17.05
CA GLN A 400 17.93 21.32 -16.60
C GLN A 400 18.05 21.64 -15.10
N MET A 401 17.13 22.44 -14.54
CA MET A 401 17.09 22.72 -13.08
C MET A 401 16.77 21.46 -12.28
N PHE A 402 15.82 20.64 -12.76
CA PHE A 402 15.41 19.41 -12.11
C PHE A 402 16.51 18.36 -12.13
N TRP A 403 17.18 18.15 -13.27
CA TRP A 403 18.37 17.31 -13.40
C TRP A 403 19.44 17.70 -12.37
N ASN A 404 19.78 18.99 -12.31
CA ASN A 404 20.74 19.53 -11.36
C ASN A 404 20.29 19.35 -9.89
N ALA A 405 18.98 19.41 -9.60
CA ALA A 405 18.44 19.16 -8.27
C ALA A 405 18.51 17.67 -7.87
N MET A 406 18.25 16.75 -8.81
CA MET A 406 18.37 15.30 -8.58
C MET A 406 19.82 14.89 -8.29
N LEU A 407 20.79 15.41 -9.04
CA LEU A 407 22.21 15.16 -8.77
C LEU A 407 22.65 15.65 -7.38
N ARG A 408 22.14 16.81 -6.93
CA ARG A 408 22.35 17.33 -5.55
C ARG A 408 21.71 16.46 -4.48
N LYS A 409 20.57 15.82 -4.76
CA LYS A 409 19.93 14.81 -3.89
C LYS A 409 20.69 13.46 -3.86
N GLY A 410 21.83 13.35 -4.54
CA GLY A 410 22.65 12.14 -4.59
C GLY A 410 22.28 11.15 -5.70
N TRP A 411 21.29 11.49 -6.55
CA TRP A 411 20.88 10.62 -7.66
C TRP A 411 22.00 10.47 -8.69
N ARG A 412 22.07 9.31 -9.35
CA ARG A 412 23.03 9.01 -10.41
C ARG A 412 22.29 8.30 -11.53
N TRP A 413 22.14 8.97 -12.67
CA TRP A 413 21.63 8.38 -13.90
C TRP A 413 22.70 7.46 -14.50
N LYS A 414 22.32 6.33 -15.11
CA LYS A 414 23.18 5.57 -16.02
C LYS A 414 22.85 5.94 -17.46
N ASP A 415 23.79 5.71 -18.37
CA ASP A 415 23.65 6.09 -19.78
C ASP A 415 22.49 5.35 -20.49
N ASP A 416 22.13 4.14 -20.03
CA ASP A 416 20.99 3.36 -20.53
C ASP A 416 19.62 3.75 -19.91
N ASP A 417 19.59 4.55 -18.82
CA ASP A 417 18.38 4.65 -17.97
C ASP A 417 17.33 5.67 -18.47
N ILE A 418 17.69 6.72 -19.23
CA ILE A 418 16.78 7.84 -19.60
C ILE A 418 17.12 8.45 -20.96
N ASN A 419 16.09 8.76 -21.76
CA ASN A 419 16.18 9.61 -22.96
C ASN A 419 15.74 11.07 -22.67
N PRO A 420 16.09 12.06 -23.52
CA PRO A 420 15.59 13.44 -23.39
C PRO A 420 14.07 13.54 -23.27
N LYS A 421 13.34 12.70 -24.02
CA LYS A 421 11.87 12.63 -23.99
C LYS A 421 11.32 12.25 -22.62
N ASP A 422 12.04 11.40 -21.88
CA ASP A 422 11.61 10.89 -20.58
C ASP A 422 11.77 11.97 -19.50
N MET A 423 12.81 12.80 -19.59
CA MET A 423 12.92 14.00 -18.74
C MET A 423 11.77 14.98 -18.98
N SER A 424 11.39 15.21 -20.24
CA SER A 424 10.25 16.07 -20.58
C SER A 424 8.91 15.50 -20.06
N ASN A 425 8.74 14.17 -20.07
CA ASN A 425 7.60 13.50 -19.44
C ASN A 425 7.60 13.70 -17.91
N ILE A 426 8.76 13.55 -17.25
CA ILE A 426 8.93 13.72 -15.79
C ILE A 426 8.57 15.15 -15.34
N ILE A 427 8.97 16.19 -16.07
CA ILE A 427 8.59 17.58 -15.75
C ILE A 427 7.08 17.81 -15.90
N LYS A 428 6.47 17.32 -16.98
CA LYS A 428 5.01 17.43 -17.19
C LYS A 428 4.24 16.72 -16.08
N ILE A 429 4.70 15.54 -15.67
CA ILE A 429 4.20 14.78 -14.51
C ILE A 429 4.32 15.59 -13.22
N HIS A 430 5.48 16.19 -12.94
CA HIS A 430 5.72 16.98 -11.74
C HIS A 430 4.79 18.21 -11.68
N ASN A 431 4.66 18.93 -12.79
CA ASN A 431 3.82 20.11 -12.88
C ASN A 431 2.32 19.74 -12.74
N GLN A 432 1.86 18.69 -13.43
CA GLN A 432 0.52 18.11 -13.27
C GLN A 432 0.21 17.70 -11.82
N ASN A 433 1.14 17.05 -11.12
CA ASN A 433 0.95 16.65 -9.72
C ASN A 433 0.81 17.86 -8.77
N ASN A 434 1.54 18.95 -9.03
CA ASN A 434 1.42 20.19 -8.25
C ASN A 434 0.11 20.95 -8.54
N GLU A 435 -0.29 21.02 -9.81
CA GLU A 435 -1.59 21.56 -10.24
C GLU A 435 -2.78 20.78 -9.64
N GLN A 436 -2.66 19.46 -9.52
CA GLN A 436 -3.66 18.61 -8.85
C GLN A 436 -3.68 18.83 -7.34
N ALA A 437 -2.51 18.94 -6.69
CA ALA A 437 -2.44 19.29 -5.27
C ALA A 437 -3.11 20.65 -4.98
N TRP A 438 -2.89 21.66 -5.83
CA TRP A 438 -3.55 22.96 -5.72
C TRP A 438 -5.07 22.86 -5.89
N LYS A 439 -5.56 22.11 -6.89
CA LYS A 439 -6.99 21.87 -7.11
C LYS A 439 -7.66 21.17 -5.92
N GLU A 440 -6.99 20.23 -5.25
CA GLU A 440 -7.52 19.64 -4.03
C GLU A 440 -7.51 20.61 -2.84
N ILE A 441 -6.50 21.49 -2.71
CA ILE A 441 -6.51 22.57 -1.70
C ILE A 441 -7.70 23.51 -1.93
N LEU A 442 -7.96 23.93 -3.17
CA LEU A 442 -9.09 24.80 -3.52
C LEU A 442 -10.45 24.16 -3.16
N LYS A 443 -10.60 22.83 -3.21
CA LYS A 443 -11.83 22.14 -2.74
C LYS A 443 -12.04 22.24 -1.23
N TRP A 444 -10.97 22.35 -0.44
CA TRP A 444 -11.07 22.61 1.00
C TRP A 444 -11.29 24.09 1.30
N GLU A 445 -10.59 24.98 0.60
CA GLU A 445 -10.77 26.44 0.74
C GLU A 445 -12.15 26.92 0.27
N ALA A 446 -12.84 26.17 -0.60
CA ALA A 446 -14.24 26.40 -0.94
C ALA A 446 -15.21 26.39 0.28
N LEU A 447 -14.84 25.72 1.39
CA LEU A 447 -15.58 25.80 2.66
C LEU A 447 -15.57 27.21 3.28
N HIS A 448 -14.64 28.06 2.83
CA HIS A 448 -14.30 29.37 3.37
C HIS A 448 -14.29 30.46 2.30
N ALA A 449 -14.96 30.25 1.16
CA ALA A 449 -15.05 31.24 0.08
C ALA A 449 -15.64 32.59 0.54
N ALA A 450 -16.46 32.59 1.61
CA ALA A 450 -16.97 33.80 2.26
C ALA A 450 -15.96 34.46 3.23
N GLU A 451 -14.95 33.74 3.74
CA GLU A 451 -13.85 34.31 4.54
C GLU A 451 -12.83 35.02 3.64
N CYS A 452 -12.64 34.57 2.40
CA CYS A 452 -11.59 35.07 1.51
C CYS A 452 -12.06 35.21 0.03
N PRO A 453 -12.82 36.26 -0.30
CA PRO A 453 -13.46 36.41 -1.62
C PRO A 453 -12.48 36.62 -2.80
N CYS A 454 -11.27 37.12 -2.57
CA CYS A 454 -10.23 37.23 -3.59
C CYS A 454 -9.46 35.91 -3.84
N GLY A 455 -9.72 34.88 -3.04
CA GLY A 455 -9.12 33.55 -3.17
C GLY A 455 -7.82 33.34 -2.37
N PRO A 456 -7.48 32.08 -2.06
CA PRO A 456 -6.28 31.74 -1.31
C PRO A 456 -5.01 31.81 -2.17
N SER A 457 -3.84 32.01 -1.53
CA SER A 457 -2.54 32.02 -2.22
C SER A 457 -1.46 31.21 -1.49
N LEU A 458 -0.44 30.73 -2.21
CA LEU A 458 0.62 29.88 -1.64
C LEU A 458 1.78 30.75 -1.12
N ILE A 459 2.01 30.72 0.20
CA ILE A 459 3.13 31.41 0.88
C ILE A 459 4.43 30.61 0.69
N ARG A 460 4.39 29.32 1.03
CA ARG A 460 5.57 28.45 1.13
C ARG A 460 5.21 26.96 1.08
N PHE A 461 6.13 26.12 0.63
CA PHE A 461 5.97 24.67 0.59
C PHE A 461 7.26 23.95 1.03
N GLY A 462 7.14 22.77 1.64
CA GLY A 462 8.29 22.01 2.13
C GLY A 462 8.12 20.50 2.02
N GLY A 463 9.10 19.84 1.39
CA GLY A 463 9.16 18.38 1.26
C GLY A 463 9.56 17.71 2.58
N LYS A 464 8.83 16.66 2.96
CA LYS A 464 8.92 15.95 4.25
C LYS A 464 8.83 14.44 4.09
N ALA A 465 9.34 13.88 2.99
CA ALA A 465 9.30 12.46 2.63
C ALA A 465 9.62 11.45 3.77
N LYS A 466 10.48 11.80 4.73
CA LYS A 466 10.85 10.92 5.87
C LYS A 466 9.89 10.99 7.07
N GLU A 467 9.05 12.03 7.15
CA GLU A 467 8.08 12.22 8.24
C GLU A 467 6.69 11.72 7.81
N TYR A 468 6.39 10.42 7.94
CA TYR A 468 5.05 9.93 7.59
C TYR A 468 3.95 10.55 8.46
N SER A 469 2.92 11.09 7.83
CA SER A 469 1.78 11.71 8.51
C SER A 469 1.06 10.71 9.43
N PRO A 470 0.35 11.15 10.49
CA PRO A 470 -0.40 10.24 11.36
C PRO A 470 -1.42 9.37 10.59
N ARG A 471 -2.06 9.93 9.55
CA ARG A 471 -2.97 9.19 8.66
C ARG A 471 -2.22 8.15 7.84
N ALA A 472 -1.07 8.48 7.26
CA ALA A 472 -0.23 7.53 6.53
C ALA A 472 0.26 6.38 7.44
N ARG A 473 0.66 6.68 8.68
CA ARG A 473 1.07 5.67 9.68
C ARG A 473 -0.07 4.71 10.04
N ILE A 474 -1.29 5.23 10.25
CA ILE A 474 -2.47 4.40 10.55
C ILE A 474 -2.91 3.58 9.32
N ARG A 475 -2.88 4.16 8.11
CA ARG A 475 -3.14 3.43 6.86
C ARG A 475 -2.12 2.31 6.64
N SER A 476 -0.84 2.57 6.88
CA SER A 476 0.22 1.57 6.81
C SER A 476 0.06 0.47 7.86
N TRP A 477 -0.35 0.81 9.08
CA TRP A 477 -0.68 -0.19 10.11
C TRP A 477 -1.87 -1.09 9.70
N MET A 478 -2.84 -0.59 8.92
CA MET A 478 -3.91 -1.40 8.31
C MET A 478 -3.47 -2.20 7.06
N GLY A 479 -2.19 -2.17 6.70
CA GLY A 479 -1.64 -2.84 5.52
C GLY A 479 -2.10 -2.22 4.20
N TYR A 480 -2.09 -0.89 4.14
CA TYR A 480 -1.93 -0.12 2.90
C TYR A 480 -0.46 0.29 2.75
N GLU A 481 -0.07 0.73 1.56
CA GLU A 481 1.29 1.24 1.33
C GLU A 481 1.48 2.63 1.97
N LEU A 482 2.74 2.99 2.23
CA LEU A 482 3.12 4.33 2.67
C LEU A 482 3.21 5.26 1.44
N PRO A 483 2.99 6.57 1.62
CA PRO A 483 3.22 7.52 0.53
C PRO A 483 4.72 7.58 0.19
N PHE A 484 5.04 7.71 -1.10
CA PHE A 484 6.43 7.80 -1.56
C PHE A 484 7.03 9.19 -1.33
N ASP A 485 6.19 10.22 -1.21
CA ASP A 485 6.57 11.57 -0.81
C ASP A 485 5.46 12.24 0.04
N ARG A 486 5.84 13.24 0.83
CA ARG A 486 4.93 14.09 1.61
C ARG A 486 5.36 15.54 1.49
N HIS A 487 4.42 16.44 1.28
CA HIS A 487 4.64 17.88 1.39
C HIS A 487 3.75 18.52 2.47
N ASP A 488 4.29 19.50 3.20
CA ASP A 488 3.49 20.50 3.91
C ASP A 488 3.46 21.78 3.06
N TRP A 489 2.27 22.29 2.74
CA TRP A 489 2.07 23.59 2.05
C TRP A 489 1.44 24.58 3.03
N ILE A 490 1.83 25.85 2.98
CA ILE A 490 1.28 26.92 3.83
C ILE A 490 0.60 27.95 2.92
N ILE A 491 -0.70 28.10 3.13
CA ILE A 491 -1.60 28.91 2.31
C ILE A 491 -1.96 30.18 3.09
N ASP A 492 -1.93 31.33 2.43
CA ASP A 492 -2.60 32.53 2.95
C ASP A 492 -4.07 32.49 2.56
N ARG A 493 -4.93 32.48 3.58
CA ARG A 493 -6.37 32.75 3.46
C ARG A 493 -6.64 34.18 3.96
N CYS A 494 -6.33 35.17 3.13
CA CYS A 494 -6.63 36.58 3.39
C CYS A 494 -6.11 37.12 4.75
N GLY A 495 -4.82 36.89 5.03
CA GLY A 495 -4.16 37.27 6.29
C GLY A 495 -4.09 36.15 7.35
N LYS A 496 -4.34 34.90 6.97
CA LYS A 496 -4.39 33.73 7.88
C LYS A 496 -3.59 32.58 7.29
N GLU A 497 -2.46 32.23 7.89
CA GLU A 497 -1.70 31.04 7.50
C GLU A 497 -2.52 29.76 7.82
N VAL A 498 -2.78 28.94 6.80
CA VAL A 498 -3.40 27.63 6.91
C VAL A 498 -2.45 26.58 6.34
N ARG A 499 -2.02 25.63 7.16
CA ARG A 499 -1.18 24.52 6.70
C ARG A 499 -2.02 23.38 6.13
N TYR A 500 -1.58 22.88 4.98
CA TYR A 500 -2.06 21.65 4.36
C TYR A 500 -0.99 20.56 4.42
N VAL A 501 -1.43 19.31 4.60
CA VAL A 501 -0.60 18.11 4.47
C VAL A 501 -1.03 17.37 3.22
N ILE A 502 -0.06 17.02 2.39
CA ILE A 502 -0.23 16.28 1.14
C ILE A 502 0.62 15.02 1.24
N ASP A 503 -0.01 13.84 1.28
CA ASP A 503 0.68 12.56 1.12
C ASP A 503 0.47 12.06 -0.32
N TYR A 504 1.56 11.71 -1.04
CA TYR A 504 1.52 11.22 -2.42
C TYR A 504 1.69 9.69 -2.45
N TYR A 505 0.69 8.98 -2.96
CA TYR A 505 0.70 7.51 -3.10
C TYR A 505 0.80 7.08 -4.57
N ASP A 506 1.35 5.90 -4.82
CA ASP A 506 1.32 5.26 -6.13
C ASP A 506 -0.12 4.78 -6.46
N GLY A 507 -0.58 5.05 -7.67
CA GLY A 507 -1.86 4.63 -8.23
C GLY A 507 -1.76 3.47 -9.24
N GLY A 508 -0.54 3.09 -9.64
CA GLY A 508 -0.29 2.03 -10.62
C GLY A 508 0.02 2.56 -12.03
N GLU A 509 -0.61 1.97 -13.05
CA GLU A 509 -0.35 2.30 -14.45
C GLU A 509 -0.77 3.74 -14.80
N VAL A 510 0.10 4.46 -15.51
CA VAL A 510 -0.10 5.87 -15.88
C VAL A 510 -1.24 6.00 -16.89
N ASP A 511 -2.22 6.87 -16.60
CA ASP A 511 -3.36 7.11 -17.49
C ASP A 511 -3.00 8.00 -18.70
N LYS A 512 -3.94 8.18 -19.63
CA LYS A 512 -3.76 9.02 -20.83
C LYS A 512 -3.57 10.52 -20.55
N ASN A 513 -3.84 10.96 -19.32
CA ASN A 513 -3.71 12.34 -18.84
C ASN A 513 -2.45 12.53 -17.98
N TYR A 514 -1.55 11.54 -17.94
CA TYR A 514 -0.36 11.49 -17.07
C TYR A 514 -0.67 11.43 -15.56
N GLN A 515 -1.88 11.04 -15.18
CA GLN A 515 -2.26 10.79 -13.80
C GLN A 515 -1.84 9.37 -13.38
N PHE A 516 -0.99 9.28 -12.36
CA PHE A 516 -0.66 8.03 -11.67
C PHE A 516 -0.49 8.21 -10.16
N THR A 517 -0.54 9.44 -9.64
CA THR A 517 -0.43 9.69 -8.19
C THR A 517 -1.81 9.80 -7.56
N ILE A 518 -2.01 9.11 -6.43
CA ILE A 518 -3.19 9.30 -5.59
C ILE A 518 -2.81 10.26 -4.48
N LEU A 519 -3.33 11.49 -4.53
CA LEU A 519 -3.05 12.52 -3.53
C LEU A 519 -4.04 12.44 -2.34
N ASP A 520 -3.53 12.49 -1.12
CA ASP A 520 -4.33 12.63 0.11
C ASP A 520 -4.07 14.03 0.71
N VAL A 521 -4.78 15.04 0.17
CA VAL A 521 -4.68 16.46 0.54
C VAL A 521 -5.70 16.82 1.62
N ARG A 522 -5.26 17.55 2.65
CA ARG A 522 -6.12 17.96 3.79
C ARG A 522 -5.48 19.07 4.65
N PRO A 523 -6.28 19.96 5.27
CA PRO A 523 -5.80 20.89 6.31
C PRO A 523 -5.07 20.14 7.43
N ALA A 524 -4.06 20.71 8.06
CA ALA A 524 -3.26 20.05 9.11
C ALA A 524 -4.04 19.91 10.44
N PHE A 525 -3.60 19.02 11.34
CA PHE A 525 -4.16 18.93 12.70
C PHE A 525 -3.38 19.85 13.64
N ASP A 526 -3.50 21.16 13.44
CA ASP A 526 -2.87 22.21 14.24
C ASP A 526 -3.82 23.37 14.61
N SER A 527 -5.07 23.36 14.14
CA SER A 527 -6.10 24.32 14.56
C SER A 527 -7.48 23.67 14.71
N LEU A 528 -8.34 24.27 15.55
CA LEU A 528 -9.73 23.82 15.74
C LEU A 528 -10.56 23.98 14.46
N SER A 529 -10.29 25.00 13.63
CA SER A 529 -10.87 25.12 12.28
C SER A 529 -10.57 23.86 11.48
N ALA A 530 -9.29 23.52 11.29
CA ALA A 530 -8.91 22.38 10.47
C ALA A 530 -9.43 21.02 11.00
N VAL A 531 -9.70 20.89 12.30
CA VAL A 531 -10.45 19.75 12.86
C VAL A 531 -11.91 19.78 12.42
N TRP A 532 -12.60 20.90 12.60
CA TRP A 532 -14.00 21.11 12.20
C TRP A 532 -14.23 20.94 10.70
N ASP A 533 -13.35 21.48 9.87
CA ASP A 533 -13.41 21.41 8.41
C ASP A 533 -13.26 19.97 7.93
N ARG A 534 -12.33 19.21 8.54
CA ARG A 534 -12.20 17.75 8.34
C ARG A 534 -13.44 16.98 8.80
N MET A 535 -14.04 17.33 9.94
CA MET A 535 -15.28 16.69 10.42
C MET A 535 -16.46 16.95 9.48
N LYS A 536 -16.63 18.19 9.01
CA LYS A 536 -17.67 18.59 8.05
C LYS A 536 -17.56 17.81 6.74
N VAL A 537 -16.36 17.73 6.16
CA VAL A 537 -16.12 16.96 4.92
C VAL A 537 -16.22 15.45 5.15
N ALA A 538 -15.86 14.93 6.32
CA ALA A 538 -16.06 13.52 6.67
C ALA A 538 -17.55 13.17 6.82
N TRP A 539 -18.34 14.05 7.45
CA TRP A 539 -19.79 13.90 7.57
C TRP A 539 -20.47 13.93 6.20
N TRP A 540 -20.15 14.91 5.35
CA TRP A 540 -20.69 14.97 3.99
C TRP A 540 -20.44 13.67 3.22
N ARG A 541 -19.19 13.18 3.21
CA ARG A 541 -18.80 11.89 2.58
C ARG A 541 -19.40 10.63 3.22
N TRP A 542 -20.15 10.76 4.32
CA TRP A 542 -20.91 9.69 4.94
C TRP A 542 -22.41 9.79 4.62
N THR A 543 -22.90 11.01 4.34
CA THR A 543 -24.31 11.29 3.99
C THR A 543 -24.59 11.37 2.48
N SER A 544 -23.55 11.38 1.64
CA SER A 544 -23.61 11.43 0.17
C SER A 544 -23.01 10.19 -0.48
#